data_AF-A0A392U2K1-F1
#
_entry.id   AF-A0A392U2K1-F1
#
_cell.length_a   1.000
_cell.length_b   1.000
_cell.length_c   1.000
_cell.angle_alpha   90.00
_cell.angle_beta   90.00
_cell.angle_gamma   90.00
#
_symmetry.space_group_name_H-M   'P 1'
#
loop_
_entity.id
_entity.type
_entity.pdbx_description
1 polymer ?
#
loop_
_entity_poly.entity_id
_entity_poly.type
_entity_poly.pdbx_seq_one_letter_code
_entity_poly.pdbx_strand_id
1 'polypeptide(L)' 'MRRAVDLKEMKHLKDFVLLKQPRLSVVPVPDLIWDTICHLGGGYHGDDGNHDPNPSD' A
#
# COMPACT_ATOMS: atom_id res chain seq x y z
N MET A 1 -7.76 -1.95 -0.87
CA MET A 1 -7.36 -0.61 -0.42
C MET A 1 -8.58 0.30 -0.53
N ARG A 2 -8.74 1.28 0.37
CA ARG A 2 -9.90 2.20 0.39
C ARG A 2 -9.71 3.45 -0.47
N ARG A 3 -8.47 3.77 -0.84
CA ARG A 3 -8.11 4.84 -1.77
C ARG A 3 -6.83 4.52 -2.53
N ALA A 4 -6.62 5.18 -3.66
CA ALA A 4 -5.32 5.20 -4.31
C ALA A 4 -4.28 5.92 -3.43
N VAL A 5 -3.06 5.38 -3.39
CA VAL A 5 -1.91 6.00 -2.72
C VAL A 5 -1.10 6.71 -3.80
N ASP A 6 -0.93 8.03 -3.66
CA ASP A 6 -0.18 8.80 -4.64
C ASP A 6 1.34 8.56 -4.50
N LEU A 7 2.09 8.64 -5.61
CA LEU A 7 3.55 8.52 -5.59
C LEU A 7 4.20 9.57 -4.68
N LYS A 8 3.60 10.76 -4.52
CA LYS A 8 4.02 11.79 -3.58
C LYS A 8 4.00 11.29 -2.13
N GLU A 9 2.99 10.51 -1.77
CA GLU A 9 2.86 9.92 -0.44
C GLU A 9 3.90 8.83 -0.22
N MET A 10 4.27 8.08 -1.26
CA MET A 10 5.25 6.99 -1.20
C MET A 10 6.72 7.45 -1.13
N LYS A 11 7.01 8.75 -1.31
CA LYS A 11 8.40 9.26 -1.36
C LYS A 11 9.24 9.02 -0.11
N HIS A 12 8.62 8.70 1.04
CA HIS A 12 9.35 8.34 2.26
C HIS A 12 9.98 6.94 2.16
N LEU A 13 9.53 6.10 1.24
CA LEU A 13 10.07 4.76 0.98
C LEU A 13 11.30 4.82 0.06
N LYS A 14 12.29 5.67 0.40
CA LYS A 14 13.41 6.05 -0.48
C LYS A 14 14.25 4.86 -0.97
N ASP A 15 14.29 3.77 -0.21
CA ASP A 15 15.02 2.56 -0.56
C ASP A 15 14.23 1.56 -1.40
N PHE A 16 12.94 1.81 -1.61
CA PHE A 16 12.10 0.95 -2.42
C PHE A 16 12.49 1.05 -3.90
N VAL A 17 12.67 -0.12 -4.54
CA VAL A 17 13.17 -0.25 -5.91
C VAL A 17 12.34 0.55 -6.91
N LEU A 18 11.02 0.64 -6.69
CA LEU A 18 10.10 1.43 -7.51
C LEU A 18 10.55 2.89 -7.67
N LEU A 19 11.12 3.50 -6.62
CA LEU A 19 11.58 4.89 -6.64
C LEU A 19 13.01 5.04 -7.21
N LYS A 20 13.81 3.97 -7.17
CA LYS A 20 15.19 3.97 -7.66
C LYS A 20 15.30 3.60 -9.15
N GLN A 21 14.36 2.83 -9.68
CA GLN A 21 14.41 2.30 -11.04
C GLN A 21 13.17 2.73 -11.85
N PRO A 22 13.17 3.94 -12.43
CA PRO A 22 11.99 4.55 -13.06
C PRO A 22 11.47 3.83 -14.32
N ARG A 23 12.24 2.88 -14.88
CA ARG A 23 11.86 2.10 -16.07
C ARG A 23 11.54 0.64 -15.76
N LEU A 24 11.61 0.23 -14.50
CA LEU A 24 11.28 -1.13 -14.10
C LEU A 24 9.77 -1.20 -13.79
N SER A 25 9.04 -1.99 -14.58
CA SER A 25 7.58 -2.09 -14.47
C SER A 25 7.09 -3.13 -13.45
N VAL A 26 7.96 -4.09 -13.09
CA VAL A 26 7.67 -5.14 -12.12
C VAL A 26 8.77 -5.13 -11.07
N VAL A 27 8.39 -4.94 -9.81
CA VAL A 27 9.32 -4.89 -8.69
C VAL A 27 8.87 -5.86 -7.59
N PRO A 28 9.80 -6.56 -6.92
CA PRO A 28 9.45 -7.27 -5.70
C PRO A 28 9.07 -6.25 -4.62
N VAL A 29 8.04 -6.58 -3.82
CA VAL A 29 7.56 -5.72 -2.73
C VAL A 29 7.82 -6.46 -1.41
N PRO A 30 8.70 -5.95 -0.54
CA PRO A 30 8.88 -6.50 0.80
C PRO A 30 7.61 -6.33 1.64
N ASP A 31 7.32 -7.28 2.54
CA ASP A 31 6.12 -7.28 3.38
C ASP A 31 5.93 -5.96 4.15
N LEU A 32 7.00 -5.45 4.77
CA LEU A 32 6.97 -4.16 5.49
C LEU A 32 6.54 -2.98 4.60
N ILE A 33 6.98 -2.97 3.33
CA ILE A 33 6.62 -1.94 2.37
C ILE A 33 5.16 -2.11 1.96
N TRP A 34 4.73 -3.35 1.75
CA TRP A 34 3.33 -3.67 1.44
C TRP A 34 2.38 -3.22 2.54
N ASP A 35 2.67 -3.54 3.80
CA ASP A 35 1.86 -3.14 4.96
C ASP A 35 1.76 -1.62 5.08
N THR A 36 2.87 -0.92 4.87
CA THR A 36 2.91 0.55 4.89
C THR A 36 2.02 1.14 3.80
N ILE A 37 2.11 0.63 2.57
CA ILE A 37 1.26 1.07 1.45
C ILE A 37 -0.22 0.79 1.74
N CYS A 38 -0.52 -0.39 2.29
CA CYS A 38 -1.88 -0.75 2.68
C CYS A 38 -2.43 0.22 3.73
N HIS A 39 -1.64 0.55 4.76
CA HIS A 39 -2.03 1.52 5.79
C HIS A 39 -2.30 2.91 5.21
N LEU A 40 -1.42 3.42 4.34
CA LEU A 40 -1.62 4.69 3.63
C LEU A 40 -2.91 4.67 2.81
N GLY A 41 -3.19 3.55 2.15
CA GLY A 41 -4.40 3.33 1.34
C GLY A 41 -5.68 3.11 2.16
N GLY A 42 -5.65 3.29 3.49
CA GLY A 42 -6.80 3.09 4.37
C GLY A 42 -7.08 1.63 4.73
N GLY A 43 -6.04 0.79 4.69
CA GLY A 43 -6.11 -0.64 4.96
C GLY A 43 -6.36 -1.49 3.69
N TYR A 44 -5.89 -2.73 3.73
CA TYR A 44 -6.18 -3.77 2.76
C TYR A 44 -6.86 -4.93 3.50
N HIS A 45 -8.06 -5.32 3.07
CA HIS A 45 -8.83 -6.40 3.70
C HIS A 45 -8.67 -7.75 2.98
N GLY A 46 -7.68 -7.90 2.09
CA GLY A 46 -7.54 -9.12 1.30
C GLY A 46 -8.72 -9.35 0.34
N ASP A 47 -8.69 -10.50 -0.34
CA ASP A 47 -9.88 -11.12 -0.94
C ASP A 47 -10.63 -11.99 0.10
N ASP A 48 -10.22 -11.89 1.36
CA ASP A 48 -10.75 -12.62 2.50
C ASP A 48 -11.99 -11.88 2.98
N GLY A 49 -13.08 -12.02 2.23
CA GLY A 49 -14.35 -11.39 2.53
C GLY A 49 -14.75 -11.58 3.99
N ASN A 50 -15.01 -10.46 4.66
CA ASN A 50 -15.71 -10.29 5.95
C ASN A 50 -14.85 -9.85 7.14
N HIS A 51 -14.63 -8.54 7.26
CA HIS A 51 -14.80 -7.85 8.54
C HIS A 51 -15.10 -6.36 8.29
N ASP A 52 -16.38 -6.05 8.06
CA ASP A 52 -16.91 -4.74 8.39
C ASP A 52 -17.14 -4.70 9.92
N PRO A 53 -16.39 -3.91 10.71
CA PRO A 53 -16.97 -3.37 11.92
C PRO A 53 -17.85 -2.21 11.47
N ASN A 54 -19.13 -2.53 11.31
CA ASN A 54 -20.22 -1.56 11.23
C ASN A 54 -19.98 -0.46 12.29
N PRO A 55 -19.94 0.84 11.95
CA PRO A 55 -19.94 1.87 12.97
C PRO A 55 -21.35 1.91 13.56
N SER A 56 -21.55 1.15 14.64
CA SER A 56 -22.65 1.38 15.58
C SER A 56 -22.10 2.23 16.72
N ASP A 57 -22.21 3.55 16.58
CA ASP A 57 -22.78 4.50 17.56
C ASP A 57 -22.83 5.90 16.92
#